data_AF-A0A930NLN8-F1
#
_entry.id   AF-A0A930NLN8-F1
#
_cell.length_a   1.000
_cell.length_b   1.000
_cell.length_c   1.000
_cell.angle_alpha   90.00
_cell.angle_beta   90.00
_cell.angle_gamma   90.00
#
_symmetry.space_group_name_H-M   'P 1'
#
loop_
_entity.id
_entity.type
_entity.pdbx_description
1 polymer ?
#
loop_
_entity_poly.entity_id
_entity_poly.type
_entity_poly.pdbx_seq_one_letter_code
_entity_poly.pdbx_strand_id
1 'polypeptide(L)'
;MEQAKKKGESISKQEYIKCYHSAETSPSGGNTTEEEKTKKEKTKEDLINKALEIALDTRKFEIELYWKRTGYFVLFIGAIFVGYYNVFSNSKSHWASLFIAALGFLLSLLWYMANRGSKFWQENWEAHIEELSTYLGTPIFGIIKSRKDSICKVTGHYPFSVSKVNQMVSLIITISWFLTFIKDSLIFNENDKQIIKKVIANCSFLDTILLFLQDNICWRTIIGIIIVIIFSGFVVWRCKGFAAKKLDKEDNINYFWNYSSELKLDNTSINNDEIQNNNSNDH
;
A
#
# COMPACT_ATOMS: atom_id res chain seq x y z
N MET A 1 9.98 -29.36 -22.20
CA MET A 1 9.45 -28.07 -22.67
C MET A 1 9.27 -27.18 -21.45
N GLU A 2 10.04 -26.09 -21.38
CA GLU A 2 10.05 -25.10 -20.28
C GLU A 2 8.73 -24.31 -20.31
N GLN A 3 7.91 -24.35 -19.25
CA GLN A 3 6.73 -23.48 -19.15
C GLN A 3 7.13 -22.20 -18.41
N ALA A 4 7.50 -21.17 -19.16
CA ALA A 4 7.68 -19.83 -18.62
C ALA A 4 6.33 -19.25 -18.20
N LYS A 5 6.21 -18.75 -16.97
CA LYS A 5 4.98 -18.06 -16.55
C LYS A 5 4.85 -16.74 -17.28
N LYS A 6 3.66 -16.47 -17.79
CA LYS A 6 3.37 -15.19 -18.43
C LYS A 6 3.32 -14.09 -17.38
N LYS A 7 3.72 -12.88 -17.80
CA LYS A 7 3.65 -11.67 -17.00
C LYS A 7 2.21 -11.48 -16.49
N GLY A 8 1.98 -11.69 -15.19
CA GLY A 8 0.69 -11.45 -14.54
C GLY A 8 0.02 -12.67 -13.93
N GLU A 9 0.60 -13.85 -14.11
CA GLU A 9 0.10 -15.04 -13.46
C GLU A 9 0.52 -15.08 -11.98
N SER A 10 -0.37 -15.59 -11.13
CA SER A 10 -0.09 -15.84 -9.72
C SER A 10 0.95 -16.96 -9.59
N ILE A 11 1.76 -16.95 -8.54
CA ILE A 11 2.83 -17.93 -8.29
C ILE A 11 2.49 -18.67 -7.00
N SER A 12 2.39 -20.00 -7.07
CA SER A 12 2.23 -20.84 -5.88
C SER A 12 3.51 -20.86 -5.03
N LYS A 13 3.38 -21.21 -3.75
CA LYS A 13 4.52 -21.32 -2.80
C LYS A 13 5.67 -22.19 -3.34
N GLN A 14 5.34 -23.34 -3.92
CA GLN A 14 6.34 -24.25 -4.49
C GLN A 14 7.05 -23.65 -5.70
N GLU A 15 6.32 -22.95 -6.58
CA GLU A 15 6.91 -22.26 -7.72
C GLU A 15 7.79 -21.07 -7.29
N TYR A 16 7.39 -20.36 -6.24
CA TYR A 16 8.20 -19.29 -5.67
C TYR A 16 9.56 -19.80 -5.20
N ILE A 17 9.60 -20.90 -4.43
CA ILE A 17 10.86 -21.51 -3.98
C ILE A 17 11.71 -21.99 -5.16
N LYS A 18 11.08 -22.55 -6.21
CA LYS A 18 11.78 -22.96 -7.44
C LYS A 18 12.56 -21.83 -8.12
N CYS A 19 12.17 -20.57 -7.93
CA CYS A 19 12.87 -19.41 -8.49
C CYS A 19 14.31 -19.27 -7.97
N TYR A 20 14.61 -19.84 -6.80
CA TYR A 20 15.94 -19.80 -6.18
C TYR A 20 16.79 -21.04 -6.49
N HIS A 21 16.25 -21.96 -7.32
CA HIS A 21 16.91 -23.23 -7.66
C HIS A 21 17.42 -23.30 -9.10
N SER A 22 17.02 -22.40 -10.00
CA SER A 22 17.25 -22.51 -11.45
C SER A 22 18.54 -21.85 -11.99
N ALA A 23 19.41 -21.30 -11.13
CA ALA A 23 20.60 -20.60 -11.60
C ALA A 23 21.78 -21.52 -12.02
N GLU A 24 21.76 -22.82 -11.69
CA GLU A 24 22.86 -23.74 -12.03
C GLU A 24 22.36 -25.12 -12.47
N THR A 25 22.06 -25.27 -13.76
CA THR A 25 22.16 -26.57 -14.43
C THR A 25 22.48 -26.39 -15.92
N SER A 26 23.77 -26.43 -16.26
CA SER A 26 24.18 -27.08 -17.51
C SER A 26 24.17 -28.61 -17.27
N PRO A 27 23.66 -29.42 -18.21
CA PRO A 27 23.52 -30.86 -18.00
C PRO A 27 24.89 -31.52 -18.18
N SER A 28 25.58 -31.83 -17.10
CA SER A 28 26.62 -32.85 -17.15
C SER A 28 25.97 -34.19 -16.85
N GLY A 29 25.70 -34.97 -17.89
CA GLY A 29 25.30 -36.36 -17.76
C GLY A 29 26.43 -37.17 -17.10
N GLY A 30 26.08 -37.97 -16.11
CA GLY A 30 27.00 -38.83 -15.38
C GLY A 30 26.52 -39.05 -13.94
N ASN A 31 26.58 -40.29 -13.46
CA ASN A 31 26.13 -40.72 -12.14
C ASN A 31 26.52 -39.73 -11.03
N THR A 32 25.53 -39.04 -10.47
CA THR A 32 25.73 -38.04 -9.43
C THR A 32 26.12 -38.73 -8.12
N THR A 33 27.35 -38.48 -7.67
CA THR A 33 27.88 -39.05 -6.40
C THR A 33 27.13 -38.44 -5.21
N GLU A 34 26.99 -39.15 -4.09
CA GLU A 34 26.34 -38.60 -2.86
C GLU A 34 26.93 -37.25 -2.46
N GLU A 35 28.25 -37.07 -2.58
CA GLU A 35 28.94 -35.80 -2.33
C GLU A 35 28.49 -34.65 -3.24
N GLU A 36 28.18 -34.91 -4.52
CA GLU A 36 27.68 -33.90 -5.46
C GLU A 36 26.24 -33.51 -5.15
N LYS A 37 25.42 -34.46 -4.69
CA LYS A 37 24.05 -34.18 -4.24
C LYS A 37 24.06 -33.32 -2.98
N THR A 38 24.86 -33.67 -1.98
CA THR A 38 25.01 -32.89 -0.73
C THR A 38 25.56 -31.50 -1.01
N LYS A 39 26.53 -31.36 -1.92
CA LYS A 39 27.07 -30.05 -2.32
C LYS A 39 26.01 -29.19 -3.02
N LYS A 40 25.22 -29.78 -3.93
CA LYS A 40 24.15 -29.08 -4.66
C LYS A 40 22.99 -28.64 -3.74
N GLU A 41 22.65 -29.44 -2.74
CA GLU A 41 21.65 -29.06 -1.72
C GLU A 41 22.16 -27.90 -0.85
N LYS A 42 23.41 -27.97 -0.40
CA LYS A 42 24.04 -26.89 0.38
C LYS A 42 24.07 -25.55 -0.39
N THR A 43 24.43 -25.58 -1.68
CA THR A 43 24.43 -24.37 -2.53
C THR A 43 23.03 -23.77 -2.71
N LYS A 44 21.98 -24.59 -2.75
CA LYS A 44 20.58 -24.10 -2.83
C LYS A 44 20.13 -23.46 -1.52
N GLU A 45 20.48 -24.08 -0.39
CA GLU A 45 20.19 -23.52 0.93
C GLU A 45 20.90 -22.17 1.12
N ASP A 46 22.15 -22.05 0.66
CA ASP A 46 22.92 -20.80 0.68
C ASP A 46 22.23 -19.68 -0.14
N LEU A 47 21.68 -20.00 -1.32
CA LEU A 47 20.95 -19.03 -2.15
C LEU A 47 19.66 -18.54 -1.49
N ILE A 48 18.91 -19.44 -0.84
CA ILE A 48 17.67 -19.10 -0.13
C ILE A 48 17.98 -18.30 1.14
N ASN A 49 19.03 -18.66 1.87
CA ASN A 49 19.54 -17.88 3.01
C ASN A 49 19.92 -16.46 2.58
N LYS A 50 20.61 -16.30 1.45
CA LYS A 50 20.94 -14.98 0.89
C LYS A 50 19.68 -14.19 0.49
N ALA A 51 18.69 -14.84 -0.11
CA ALA A 51 17.42 -14.20 -0.44
C ALA A 51 16.67 -13.74 0.82
N LEU A 52 16.68 -14.56 1.89
CA LEU A 52 16.11 -14.22 3.18
C LEU A 52 16.82 -13.02 3.82
N GLU A 53 18.15 -12.99 3.80
CA GLU A 53 18.95 -11.85 4.27
C GLU A 53 18.59 -10.56 3.53
N ILE A 54 18.53 -10.60 2.19
CA ILE A 54 18.10 -9.46 1.35
C ILE A 54 16.69 -9.00 1.75
N ALA A 55 15.76 -9.93 1.95
CA ALA A 55 14.39 -9.59 2.31
C ALA A 55 14.31 -8.94 3.71
N LEU A 56 15.06 -9.45 4.69
CA LEU A 56 15.16 -8.88 6.04
C LEU A 56 15.75 -7.47 6.02
N ASP A 57 16.86 -7.27 5.31
CA ASP A 57 17.51 -5.97 5.18
C ASP A 57 16.63 -4.97 4.45
N THR A 58 15.97 -5.40 3.38
CA THR A 58 15.07 -4.52 2.61
C THR A 58 13.84 -4.13 3.45
N ARG A 59 13.26 -5.07 4.21
CA ARG A 59 12.18 -4.76 5.16
C ARG A 59 12.63 -3.72 6.19
N LYS A 60 13.81 -3.90 6.78
CA LYS A 60 14.37 -2.94 7.74
C LYS A 60 14.55 -1.56 7.11
N PHE A 61 15.12 -1.51 5.91
CA PHE A 61 15.30 -0.28 5.14
C PHE A 61 13.96 0.41 4.84
N GLU A 62 12.92 -0.33 4.44
CA GLU A 62 11.58 0.23 4.22
C GLU A 62 10.94 0.79 5.49
N ILE A 63 11.19 0.19 6.65
CA ILE A 63 10.76 0.74 7.94
C ILE A 63 11.49 2.05 8.24
N GLU A 64 12.79 2.13 8.02
CA GLU A 64 13.56 3.36 8.22
C GLU A 64 13.11 4.48 7.27
N LEU A 65 12.94 4.15 5.98
CA LEU A 65 12.43 5.10 5.00
C LEU A 65 11.00 5.55 5.31
N TYR A 66 10.16 4.66 5.83
CA TYR A 66 8.81 5.00 6.26
C TYR A 66 8.80 6.10 7.34
N TRP A 67 9.68 5.99 8.33
CA TRP A 67 9.82 7.02 9.36
C TRP A 67 10.42 8.31 8.82
N LYS A 68 11.44 8.23 7.95
CA LYS A 68 12.00 9.42 7.26
C LYS A 68 10.93 10.15 6.44
N ARG A 69 10.09 9.40 5.71
CA ARG A 69 8.98 9.96 4.94
C ARG A 69 7.95 10.66 5.81
N THR A 70 7.56 9.98 6.89
CA THR A 70 6.64 10.54 7.89
C THR A 70 7.19 11.86 8.48
N GLY A 71 8.49 11.90 8.78
CA GLY A 71 9.15 13.09 9.34
C GLY A 71 8.99 14.34 8.47
N TYR A 72 9.31 14.26 7.16
CA TYR A 72 9.19 15.44 6.30
C TYR A 72 7.72 15.85 6.07
N PHE A 73 6.79 14.89 5.98
CA PHE A 73 5.36 15.22 5.80
C PHE A 73 4.82 15.96 7.02
N VAL A 74 5.13 15.48 8.22
CA VAL A 74 4.78 16.16 9.48
C VAL A 74 5.38 17.57 9.51
N LEU A 75 6.65 17.72 9.13
CA LEU A 75 7.31 19.03 9.08
C LEU A 75 6.61 20.01 8.12
N PHE A 76 6.34 19.61 6.88
CA PHE A 76 5.66 20.47 5.92
C PHE A 76 4.24 20.81 6.32
N ILE A 77 3.47 19.83 6.83
CA ILE A 77 2.11 20.07 7.32
C ILE A 77 2.12 21.01 8.53
N GLY A 78 3.09 20.86 9.43
CA GLY A 78 3.29 21.79 10.54
C GLY A 78 3.56 23.22 10.06
N ALA A 79 4.39 23.38 9.04
CA ALA A 79 4.66 24.69 8.45
C ALA A 79 3.40 25.32 7.81
N ILE A 80 2.58 24.55 7.06
CA ILE A 80 1.34 25.13 6.51
C ILE A 80 0.32 25.41 7.61
N PHE A 81 0.30 24.65 8.70
CA PHE A 81 -0.58 24.94 9.84
C PHE A 81 -0.24 26.31 10.47
N VAL A 82 1.06 26.57 10.71
CA VAL A 82 1.52 27.88 11.21
C VAL A 82 1.22 28.99 10.21
N GLY A 83 1.46 28.74 8.91
CA GLY A 83 1.13 29.69 7.85
C GLY A 83 -0.36 30.03 7.80
N TYR A 84 -1.22 29.01 7.89
CA TYR A 84 -2.67 29.17 7.91
C TYR A 84 -3.12 29.98 9.14
N TYR A 85 -2.59 29.66 10.33
CA TYR A 85 -2.90 30.40 11.55
C TYR A 85 -2.50 31.88 11.43
N ASN A 86 -1.32 32.17 10.91
CA ASN A 86 -0.86 33.56 10.72
C ASN A 86 -1.76 34.33 9.73
N VAL A 87 -2.13 33.71 8.61
CA VAL A 87 -3.07 34.33 7.65
C VAL A 87 -4.44 34.54 8.28
N PHE A 88 -4.95 33.54 9.00
CA PHE A 88 -6.25 33.63 9.68
C PHE A 88 -6.29 34.74 10.75
N SER A 89 -5.19 34.95 11.48
CA SER A 89 -5.12 35.94 12.56
C SER A 89 -4.78 37.36 12.09
N ASN A 90 -3.90 37.51 11.10
CA ASN A 90 -3.29 38.81 10.76
C ASN A 90 -3.62 39.34 9.36
N SER A 91 -4.15 38.49 8.46
CA SER A 91 -4.43 38.85 7.08
C SER A 91 -5.93 38.76 6.78
N LYS A 92 -6.44 39.65 5.93
CA LYS A 92 -7.81 39.56 5.38
C LYS A 92 -7.86 38.91 4.01
N SER A 93 -6.75 38.34 3.53
CA SER A 93 -6.71 37.71 2.22
C SER A 93 -7.34 36.32 2.27
N HIS A 94 -8.63 36.24 1.97
CA HIS A 94 -9.37 34.98 1.85
C HIS A 94 -8.79 34.05 0.76
N TRP A 95 -8.21 34.62 -0.30
CA TRP A 95 -7.49 33.85 -1.32
C TRP A 95 -6.25 33.16 -0.76
N ALA A 96 -5.51 33.82 0.13
CA ALA A 96 -4.33 33.23 0.75
C ALA A 96 -4.71 32.10 1.72
N SER A 97 -5.77 32.28 2.51
CA SER A 97 -6.23 31.24 3.44
C SER A 97 -6.74 30.01 2.69
N LEU A 98 -7.52 30.23 1.62
CA LEU A 98 -8.04 29.18 0.75
C LEU A 98 -6.90 28.41 0.05
N PHE A 99 -5.88 29.12 -0.45
CA PHE A 99 -4.70 28.51 -1.06
C PHE A 99 -3.93 27.64 -0.06
N ILE A 100 -3.67 28.15 1.14
CA ILE A 100 -2.95 27.39 2.18
C ILE A 100 -3.77 26.17 2.62
N ALA A 101 -5.09 26.30 2.75
CA ALA A 101 -5.97 25.18 3.08
C ALA A 101 -5.96 24.09 1.99
N ALA A 102 -6.01 24.49 0.71
CA ALA A 102 -5.88 23.56 -0.42
C ALA A 102 -4.52 22.86 -0.44
N LEU A 103 -3.43 23.60 -0.15
CA LEU A 103 -2.08 23.05 -0.08
C LEU A 103 -1.93 22.06 1.09
N GLY A 104 -2.48 22.38 2.26
CA GLY A 104 -2.52 21.48 3.42
C GLY A 104 -3.29 20.20 3.14
N PHE A 105 -4.44 20.31 2.46
CA PHE A 105 -5.21 19.16 1.98
C PHE A 105 -4.40 18.29 1.02
N LEU A 106 -3.74 18.89 0.03
CA LEU A 106 -2.94 18.14 -0.94
C LEU A 106 -1.75 17.41 -0.28
N LEU A 107 -1.00 18.09 0.57
CA LEU A 107 0.17 17.51 1.25
C LEU A 107 -0.23 16.36 2.18
N SER A 108 -1.35 16.51 2.90
CA SER A 108 -1.88 15.45 3.76
C SER A 108 -2.45 14.27 2.97
N LEU A 109 -3.09 14.51 1.83
CA LEU A 109 -3.53 13.45 0.91
C LEU A 109 -2.33 12.65 0.37
N LEU A 110 -1.27 13.34 -0.07
CA LEU A 110 -0.03 12.71 -0.52
C LEU A 110 0.63 11.90 0.61
N TRP A 111 0.62 12.40 1.84
CA TRP A 111 1.12 11.67 3.00
C TRP A 111 0.32 10.39 3.24
N TYR A 112 -1.01 10.46 3.19
CA TYR A 112 -1.88 9.29 3.32
C TYR A 112 -1.58 8.24 2.24
N MET A 113 -1.39 8.67 0.99
CA MET A 113 -1.02 7.77 -0.10
C MET A 113 0.36 7.14 0.11
N ALA A 114 1.36 7.91 0.56
CA ALA A 114 2.68 7.40 0.88
C ALA A 114 2.64 6.36 2.01
N ASN A 115 1.79 6.57 3.02
CA ASN A 115 1.56 5.61 4.11
C ASN A 115 0.90 4.31 3.61
N ARG A 116 -0.05 4.40 2.66
CA ARG A 116 -0.64 3.22 2.02
C ARG A 116 0.38 2.42 1.20
N GLY A 117 1.18 3.11 0.39
CA GLY A 117 2.23 2.49 -0.41
C GLY A 117 3.31 1.82 0.46
N SER A 118 3.75 2.50 1.53
CA SER A 118 4.75 1.95 2.45
C SER A 118 4.26 0.67 3.13
N LYS A 119 2.97 0.64 3.55
CA LYS A 119 2.38 -0.55 4.16
C LYS A 119 2.32 -1.73 3.19
N PHE A 120 1.91 -1.49 1.94
CA PHE A 120 1.89 -2.53 0.91
C PHE A 120 3.27 -3.17 0.72
N TRP A 121 4.33 -2.36 0.62
CA TRP A 121 5.69 -2.88 0.46
C TRP A 121 6.22 -3.59 1.70
N GLN A 122 5.88 -3.12 2.91
CA GLN A 122 6.21 -3.82 4.16
C GLN A 122 5.57 -5.21 4.21
N GLU A 123 4.26 -5.31 3.93
CA GLU A 123 3.52 -6.58 3.93
C GLU A 123 4.04 -7.51 2.80
N ASN A 124 4.44 -6.95 1.65
CA ASN A 124 5.10 -7.72 0.59
C ASN A 124 6.40 -8.38 1.08
N TRP A 125 7.29 -7.61 1.71
CA TRP A 125 8.55 -8.17 2.24
C TRP A 125 8.32 -9.11 3.41
N GLU A 126 7.33 -8.85 4.26
CA GLU A 126 6.91 -9.78 5.32
C GLU A 126 6.49 -11.15 4.75
N ALA A 127 5.72 -11.16 3.66
CA ALA A 127 5.34 -12.40 2.98
C ALA A 127 6.55 -13.15 2.40
N HIS A 128 7.50 -12.44 1.78
CA HIS A 128 8.75 -13.05 1.29
C HIS A 128 9.56 -13.69 2.42
N ILE A 129 9.70 -12.98 3.54
CA ILE A 129 10.43 -13.47 4.72
C ILE A 129 9.73 -14.70 5.32
N GLU A 130 8.41 -14.66 5.47
CA GLU A 130 7.63 -15.80 6.01
C GLU A 130 7.84 -17.05 5.15
N GLU A 131 7.72 -16.94 3.83
CA GLU A 131 7.86 -18.08 2.93
C GLU A 131 9.28 -18.66 2.92
N LEU A 132 10.30 -17.80 2.82
CA LEU A 132 11.71 -18.23 2.81
C LEU A 132 12.13 -18.84 4.15
N SER A 133 11.75 -18.20 5.26
CA SER A 133 12.11 -18.66 6.61
C SER A 133 11.40 -19.97 6.99
N THR A 134 10.15 -20.15 6.55
CA THR A 134 9.43 -21.42 6.73
C THR A 134 10.08 -22.55 5.94
N TYR A 135 10.52 -22.30 4.71
CA TYR A 135 11.23 -23.30 3.90
C TYR A 135 12.55 -23.74 4.55
N LEU A 136 13.30 -22.81 5.15
CA LEU A 136 14.53 -23.07 5.90
C LEU A 136 14.30 -23.69 7.30
N GLY A 137 13.05 -24.03 7.65
CA GLY A 137 12.73 -24.61 8.96
C GLY A 137 12.83 -23.64 10.14
N THR A 138 12.89 -22.34 9.89
CA THR A 138 13.01 -21.28 10.91
C THR A 138 11.89 -20.23 10.76
N PRO A 139 10.62 -20.56 11.02
CA PRO A 139 9.46 -19.69 10.74
C PRO A 139 9.31 -18.50 11.72
N ILE A 140 10.35 -17.66 11.83
CA ILE A 140 10.46 -16.55 12.79
C ILE A 140 9.33 -15.52 12.59
N PHE A 141 8.88 -15.30 11.35
CA PHE A 141 7.80 -14.37 11.03
C PHE A 141 6.41 -15.01 11.03
N GLY A 142 6.33 -16.35 10.85
CA GLY A 142 5.07 -17.09 10.87
C GLY A 142 4.55 -17.38 12.29
N ILE A 143 5.40 -17.31 13.31
CA ILE A 143 5.04 -17.59 14.70
C ILE A 143 4.89 -16.28 15.48
N ILE A 144 3.64 -15.90 15.77
CA ILE A 144 3.31 -14.72 16.58
C ILE A 144 2.85 -15.10 17.99
N LYS A 145 3.24 -14.27 18.96
CA LYS A 145 2.78 -14.42 20.36
C LYS A 145 1.26 -14.19 20.43
N SER A 146 0.54 -15.18 20.97
CA SER A 146 -0.91 -15.06 21.21
C SER A 146 -1.24 -13.93 22.19
N ARG A 147 -2.32 -13.21 21.91
CA ARG A 147 -2.81 -12.11 22.75
C ARG A 147 -3.44 -12.67 24.02
N LYS A 148 -3.12 -12.04 25.15
CA LYS A 148 -3.79 -12.31 26.45
C LYS A 148 -4.59 -11.11 26.98
N ASP A 149 -4.17 -9.89 26.66
CA ASP A 149 -4.84 -8.67 27.12
C ASP A 149 -6.06 -8.33 26.24
N SER A 150 -7.16 -7.87 26.85
CA SER A 150 -8.35 -7.38 26.14
C SER A 150 -8.09 -6.03 25.47
N ILE A 151 -8.85 -5.70 24.42
CA ILE A 151 -8.83 -4.38 23.73
C ILE A 151 -9.04 -3.25 24.74
N CYS A 152 -9.92 -3.45 25.72
CA CYS A 152 -10.32 -2.41 26.67
C CYS A 152 -9.25 -2.13 27.74
N LYS A 153 -8.21 -2.95 27.85
CA LYS A 153 -7.12 -2.74 28.81
C LYS A 153 -6.14 -1.71 28.24
N VAL A 154 -6.31 -0.45 28.64
CA VAL A 154 -5.59 0.72 28.10
C VAL A 154 -4.06 0.57 28.16
N THR A 155 -3.51 -0.04 29.20
CA THR A 155 -2.05 -0.26 29.38
C THR A 155 -1.59 -1.65 28.94
N GLY A 156 -2.50 -2.48 28.41
CA GLY A 156 -2.21 -3.84 27.96
C GLY A 156 -1.59 -3.87 26.56
N HIS A 157 -1.01 -5.03 26.19
CA HIS A 157 -0.40 -5.19 24.87
C HIS A 157 -1.45 -5.58 23.83
N TYR A 158 -1.46 -4.88 22.71
CA TYR A 158 -2.35 -5.18 21.59
C TYR A 158 -1.59 -5.12 20.26
N PRO A 159 -1.78 -6.10 19.35
CA PRO A 159 -1.07 -6.14 18.06
C PRO A 159 -1.68 -5.14 17.05
N PHE A 160 -1.65 -3.85 17.40
CA PHE A 160 -1.99 -2.80 16.45
C PHE A 160 -0.90 -2.69 15.40
N SER A 161 -1.31 -2.56 14.14
CA SER A 161 -0.38 -2.22 13.07
C SER A 161 -0.05 -0.73 13.14
N VAL A 162 1.21 -0.43 13.48
CA VAL A 162 1.73 0.95 13.56
C VAL A 162 1.53 1.69 12.23
N SER A 163 1.68 1.00 11.10
CA SER A 163 1.46 1.59 9.77
C SER A 163 -0.02 1.94 9.52
N LYS A 164 -0.98 1.12 9.98
CA LYS A 164 -2.42 1.45 9.91
C LYS A 164 -2.78 2.63 10.81
N VAL A 165 -2.16 2.75 11.98
CA VAL A 165 -2.36 3.90 12.87
C VAL A 165 -1.95 5.19 12.16
N ASN A 166 -0.77 5.23 11.55
CA ASN A 166 -0.32 6.43 10.84
C ASN A 166 -1.15 6.72 9.57
N GLN A 167 -1.65 5.69 8.88
CA GLN A 167 -2.62 5.87 7.81
C GLN A 167 -3.88 6.60 8.31
N MET A 168 -4.42 6.19 9.47
CA MET A 168 -5.56 6.89 10.07
C MET A 168 -5.22 8.32 10.48
N VAL A 169 -4.05 8.56 11.08
CA VAL A 169 -3.59 9.93 11.43
C VAL A 169 -3.55 10.83 10.19
N SER A 170 -2.88 10.38 9.12
CA SER A 170 -2.81 11.14 7.87
C SER A 170 -4.18 11.34 7.21
N LEU A 171 -5.09 10.37 7.30
CA LEU A 171 -6.46 10.49 6.81
C LEU A 171 -7.27 11.53 7.61
N ILE A 172 -7.18 11.50 8.94
CA ILE A 172 -7.85 12.48 9.82
C ILE A 172 -7.36 13.89 9.47
N ILE A 173 -6.05 14.09 9.34
CA ILE A 173 -5.48 15.39 8.97
C ILE A 173 -5.94 15.83 7.58
N THR A 174 -6.03 14.90 6.63
CA THR A 174 -6.58 15.18 5.29
C THR A 174 -8.02 15.67 5.35
N ILE A 175 -8.87 14.99 6.12
CA ILE A 175 -10.27 15.38 6.33
C ILE A 175 -10.34 16.75 7.02
N SER A 176 -9.53 17.01 8.04
CA SER A 176 -9.48 18.31 8.71
C SER A 176 -9.12 19.46 7.76
N TRP A 177 -8.14 19.26 6.87
CA TRP A 177 -7.79 20.27 5.87
C TRP A 177 -8.87 20.45 4.82
N PHE A 178 -9.54 19.37 4.40
CA PHE A 178 -10.68 19.46 3.49
C PHE A 178 -11.83 20.26 4.09
N LEU A 179 -12.18 20.01 5.36
CA LEU A 179 -13.19 20.77 6.08
C LEU A 179 -12.78 22.25 6.23
N THR A 180 -11.50 22.52 6.46
CA THR A 180 -10.96 23.87 6.52
C THR A 180 -11.08 24.59 5.17
N PHE A 181 -10.77 23.90 4.08
CA PHE A 181 -10.95 24.41 2.72
C PHE A 181 -12.43 24.73 2.42
N ILE A 182 -13.35 23.83 2.79
CA ILE A 182 -14.79 24.06 2.63
C ILE A 182 -15.23 25.29 3.43
N LYS A 183 -14.80 25.40 4.69
CA LYS A 183 -15.09 26.56 5.55
C LYS A 183 -14.64 27.86 4.89
N ASP A 184 -13.42 27.91 4.38
CA ASP A 184 -12.87 29.11 3.74
C ASP A 184 -13.55 29.43 2.40
N SER A 185 -13.97 28.42 1.65
CA SER A 185 -14.74 28.61 0.41
C SER A 185 -16.16 29.15 0.68
N LEU A 186 -16.78 28.71 1.78
CA LEU A 186 -18.11 29.18 2.20
C LEU A 186 -18.04 30.60 2.77
N ILE A 187 -17.06 30.88 3.64
CA ILE A 187 -16.87 32.19 4.28
C ILE A 187 -15.80 32.98 3.51
N PHE A 188 -16.03 33.15 2.21
CA PHE A 188 -15.04 33.77 1.34
C PHE A 188 -14.99 35.30 1.50
N ASN A 189 -16.11 35.95 1.83
CA ASN A 189 -16.20 37.39 2.07
C ASN A 189 -16.98 37.69 3.37
N GLU A 190 -16.86 38.91 3.91
CA GLU A 190 -17.62 39.34 5.10
C GLU A 190 -19.14 39.33 4.84
N ASN A 191 -19.58 39.58 3.60
CA ASN A 191 -20.99 39.45 3.22
C ASN A 191 -21.48 38.01 3.37
N ASP A 192 -20.71 37.02 2.92
CA ASP A 192 -21.03 35.60 3.03
C ASP A 192 -21.18 35.20 4.51
N LYS A 193 -20.29 35.72 5.36
CA LYS A 193 -20.35 35.53 6.82
C LYS A 193 -21.63 36.09 7.44
N GLN A 194 -22.06 37.29 7.03
CA GLN A 194 -23.31 37.89 7.51
C GLN A 194 -24.53 37.11 7.02
N ILE A 195 -24.53 36.65 5.77
CA ILE A 195 -25.59 35.81 5.20
C ILE A 195 -25.71 34.51 5.99
N ILE A 196 -24.59 33.79 6.21
CA ILE A 196 -24.57 32.54 6.99
C ILE A 196 -25.07 32.77 8.42
N LYS A 197 -24.64 33.84 9.08
CA LYS A 197 -25.10 34.18 10.44
C LYS A 197 -26.61 34.44 10.48
N LYS A 198 -27.15 35.12 9.46
CA LYS A 198 -28.59 35.40 9.33
C LYS A 198 -29.39 34.13 9.09
N VAL A 199 -28.88 33.21 8.27
CA VAL A 199 -29.49 31.89 8.01
C VAL A 199 -29.56 31.05 9.28
N ILE A 200 -28.46 30.96 10.04
CA ILE A 200 -28.41 30.19 11.30
C ILE A 200 -29.43 30.75 12.32
N ALA A 201 -29.65 32.06 12.34
CA ALA A 201 -30.57 32.70 13.27
C ALA A 201 -32.05 32.55 12.90
N ASN A 202 -32.39 32.45 11.60
CA ASN A 202 -33.79 32.46 11.11
C ASN A 202 -34.38 31.08 10.76
N CYS A 203 -33.68 29.99 11.13
CA CYS A 203 -33.99 28.56 10.99
C CYS A 203 -35.41 28.13 10.53
N SER A 204 -35.80 28.45 9.30
CA SER A 204 -36.88 27.77 8.58
C SER A 204 -36.21 26.96 7.46
N PHE A 205 -36.38 25.64 7.49
CA PHE A 205 -35.72 24.70 6.58
C PHE A 205 -35.93 25.05 5.09
N LEU A 206 -37.06 25.67 4.74
CA LEU A 206 -37.41 26.08 3.38
C LEU A 206 -36.65 27.34 2.92
N ASP A 207 -36.41 28.31 3.81
CA ASP A 207 -35.63 29.51 3.49
C ASP A 207 -34.14 29.17 3.30
N THR A 208 -33.66 28.15 4.02
CA THR A 208 -32.32 27.59 3.85
C THR A 208 -32.13 26.95 2.48
N ILE A 209 -33.15 26.25 1.96
CA ILE A 209 -33.15 25.63 0.62
C ILE A 209 -33.24 26.70 -0.49
N LEU A 210 -34.07 27.73 -0.30
CA LEU A 210 -34.27 28.80 -1.27
C LEU A 210 -33.02 29.68 -1.43
N LEU A 211 -32.31 30.00 -0.33
CA LEU A 211 -30.99 30.66 -0.37
C LEU A 211 -29.90 29.79 -1.00
N PHE A 212 -29.96 28.47 -0.80
CA PHE A 212 -29.04 27.50 -1.42
C PHE A 212 -29.14 27.50 -2.97
N LEU A 213 -30.32 27.82 -3.51
CA LEU A 213 -30.61 27.88 -4.94
C LEU A 213 -30.30 29.24 -5.57
N GLN A 214 -30.23 30.32 -4.77
CA GLN A 214 -30.19 31.70 -5.27
C GLN A 214 -28.77 32.31 -5.30
N ASP A 215 -27.83 31.84 -4.48
CA ASP A 215 -26.54 32.53 -4.27
C ASP A 215 -25.33 31.93 -5.02
N ASN A 216 -24.50 32.84 -5.58
CA ASN A 216 -23.18 32.56 -6.18
C ASN A 216 -22.22 31.78 -5.24
N ILE A 217 -22.46 31.83 -3.92
CA ILE A 217 -21.66 31.16 -2.89
C ILE A 217 -21.65 29.64 -3.07
N CYS A 218 -22.82 29.05 -3.34
CA CYS A 218 -22.95 27.61 -3.43
C CYS A 218 -22.28 27.09 -4.71
N TRP A 219 -22.52 27.78 -5.83
CA TRP A 219 -21.87 27.45 -7.11
C TRP A 219 -20.34 27.61 -7.03
N ARG A 220 -19.82 28.67 -6.41
CA ARG A 220 -18.38 28.87 -6.17
C ARG A 220 -17.78 27.72 -5.35
N THR A 221 -18.46 27.32 -4.28
CA THR A 221 -17.99 26.24 -3.39
C THR A 221 -18.06 24.88 -4.08
N ILE A 222 -19.13 24.60 -4.82
CA ILE A 222 -19.26 23.38 -5.63
C ILE A 222 -18.16 23.32 -6.69
N ILE A 223 -17.91 24.42 -7.42
CA ILE A 223 -16.81 24.50 -8.39
C ILE A 223 -15.46 24.25 -7.71
N GLY A 224 -15.20 24.90 -6.56
CA GLY A 224 -13.97 24.70 -5.80
C GLY A 224 -13.77 23.25 -5.38
N ILE A 225 -14.82 22.60 -4.87
CA ILE A 225 -14.81 21.18 -4.49
C ILE A 225 -14.56 20.30 -5.73
N ILE A 226 -15.23 20.55 -6.85
CA ILE A 226 -15.03 19.80 -8.09
C ILE A 226 -13.58 19.92 -8.57
N ILE A 227 -13.01 21.13 -8.56
CA ILE A 227 -11.60 21.36 -8.93
C ILE A 227 -10.67 20.56 -8.02
N VAL A 228 -10.90 20.59 -6.70
CA VAL A 228 -10.10 19.83 -5.73
C VAL A 228 -10.25 18.33 -5.94
N ILE A 229 -11.46 17.82 -6.23
CA ILE A 229 -11.70 16.40 -6.51
C ILE A 229 -11.02 15.97 -7.80
N ILE A 230 -11.15 16.75 -8.89
CA ILE A 230 -10.50 16.47 -10.18
C ILE A 230 -8.98 16.46 -9.99
N PHE A 231 -8.43 17.47 -9.30
CA PHE A 231 -7.01 17.56 -9.05
C PHE A 231 -6.51 16.41 -8.15
N SER A 232 -7.28 16.04 -7.12
CA SER A 232 -6.98 14.86 -6.29
C SER A 232 -7.01 13.58 -7.11
N GLY A 233 -8.00 13.41 -7.98
CA GLY A 233 -8.10 12.28 -8.89
C GLY A 233 -6.92 12.20 -9.85
N PHE A 234 -6.51 13.35 -10.40
CA PHE A 234 -5.30 13.46 -11.22
C PHE A 234 -4.04 13.06 -10.44
N VAL A 235 -3.85 13.59 -9.23
CA VAL A 235 -2.71 13.25 -8.37
C VAL A 235 -2.71 11.77 -8.03
N VAL A 236 -3.84 11.20 -7.62
CA VAL A 236 -4.00 9.77 -7.35
C VAL A 236 -3.65 8.94 -8.58
N TRP A 237 -4.14 9.31 -9.75
CA TRP A 237 -3.85 8.63 -11.01
C TRP A 237 -2.37 8.67 -11.37
N ARG A 238 -1.72 9.84 -11.23
CA ARG A 238 -0.28 10.01 -11.50
C ARG A 238 0.60 9.26 -10.51
N CYS A 239 0.16 9.13 -9.26
CA CYS A 239 0.88 8.42 -8.21
C CYS A 239 0.58 6.91 -8.16
N LYS A 240 -0.30 6.38 -9.02
CA LYS A 240 -0.51 4.92 -9.11
C LYS A 240 0.81 4.23 -9.46
N GLY A 241 1.35 3.50 -8.49
CA GLY A 241 2.56 2.70 -8.67
C GLY A 241 2.39 1.60 -9.72
N PHE A 242 3.50 1.06 -10.19
CA PHE A 242 3.51 0.05 -11.24
C PHE A 242 2.74 -1.24 -10.86
N ALA A 243 2.74 -1.62 -9.57
CA ALA A 243 2.04 -2.80 -9.07
C ALA A 243 0.51 -2.62 -9.07
N ALA A 244 0.02 -1.40 -8.85
CA ALA A 244 -1.40 -1.09 -8.78
C ALA A 244 -2.11 -1.15 -10.15
N LYS A 245 -1.37 -1.19 -11.26
CA LYS A 245 -1.94 -1.26 -12.63
C LYS A 245 -2.42 -2.66 -13.02
N LYS A 246 -2.21 -3.68 -12.18
CA LYS A 246 -2.35 -5.10 -12.53
C LYS A 246 -3.31 -5.89 -11.64
N LEU A 247 -3.81 -5.26 -10.56
CA LEU A 247 -4.65 -5.88 -9.53
C LEU A 247 -6.12 -6.09 -9.94
N ASP A 248 -6.53 -5.67 -11.14
CA ASP A 248 -7.94 -5.72 -11.58
C ASP A 248 -8.40 -7.12 -12.07
N LYS A 249 -7.61 -8.19 -11.88
CA LYS A 249 -8.01 -9.54 -12.29
C LYS A 249 -7.59 -10.61 -11.27
N GLU A 250 -8.63 -11.22 -10.70
CA GLU A 250 -8.68 -12.58 -10.13
C GLU A 250 -8.33 -12.76 -8.64
N ASP A 251 -9.34 -13.19 -7.88
CA ASP A 251 -9.28 -13.69 -6.51
C ASP A 251 -8.53 -15.02 -6.47
N ASN A 252 -7.19 -14.99 -6.48
CA ASN A 252 -6.40 -16.21 -6.43
C ASN A 252 -5.74 -16.39 -5.07
N ILE A 253 -5.70 -17.65 -4.61
CA ILE A 253 -5.25 -18.13 -3.29
C ILE A 253 -3.74 -17.87 -3.03
N ASN A 254 -3.02 -17.40 -4.06
CA ASN A 254 -1.57 -17.24 -4.07
C ASN A 254 -1.13 -15.80 -3.74
N TYR A 255 -0.21 -15.65 -2.77
CA TYR A 255 0.30 -14.36 -2.29
C TYR A 255 1.25 -13.65 -3.28
N PHE A 256 1.92 -14.37 -4.18
CA PHE A 256 2.94 -13.82 -5.07
C PHE A 256 2.47 -13.75 -6.53
N TRP A 257 2.96 -12.74 -7.26
CA TRP A 257 2.62 -12.51 -8.67
C TRP A 257 3.88 -12.38 -9.51
N ASN A 258 3.87 -12.99 -10.69
CA ASN A 258 4.94 -12.79 -11.65
C ASN A 258 4.85 -11.39 -12.28
N TYR A 259 5.79 -10.53 -11.90
CA TYR A 259 5.94 -9.20 -12.49
C TYR A 259 6.85 -9.17 -13.73
N SER A 260 7.80 -10.12 -13.82
CA SER A 260 8.75 -10.25 -14.93
C SER A 260 8.09 -10.91 -16.16
N SER A 261 8.62 -10.64 -17.35
CA SER A 261 8.25 -11.38 -18.57
C SER A 261 8.97 -12.72 -18.71
N GLU A 262 9.96 -13.01 -17.88
CA GLU A 262 10.93 -14.10 -18.08
C GLU A 262 11.04 -15.06 -16.89
N LEU A 263 9.96 -15.21 -16.11
CA LEU A 263 9.99 -16.07 -14.93
C LEU A 263 9.92 -17.55 -15.37
N LYS A 264 11.09 -18.18 -15.47
CA LYS A 264 11.31 -19.57 -15.86
C LYS A 264 11.16 -20.48 -14.65
N LEU A 265 10.11 -21.31 -14.65
CA LEU A 265 9.86 -22.33 -13.63
C LEU A 265 10.19 -23.70 -14.22
N ASP A 266 11.14 -24.42 -13.63
CA ASP A 266 11.54 -25.73 -14.13
C ASP A 266 10.55 -26.85 -13.75
N ASN A 267 10.38 -27.78 -14.69
CA ASN A 267 9.44 -28.90 -14.63
C ASN A 267 10.08 -30.13 -13.95
N THR A 268 9.53 -30.51 -12.80
CA THR A 268 9.58 -31.89 -12.30
C THR A 268 8.15 -32.44 -12.31
N SER A 269 7.76 -33.05 -13.43
CA SER A 269 6.74 -34.08 -13.46
C SER A 269 7.46 -35.40 -13.71
N ILE A 270 7.82 -36.10 -12.64
CA ILE A 270 8.27 -37.49 -12.72
C ILE A 270 7.02 -38.35 -12.99
N ASN A 271 7.12 -39.12 -14.07
CA ASN A 271 6.35 -40.31 -14.47
C ASN A 271 5.22 -40.75 -13.53
N ASN A 272 3.99 -40.66 -14.04
CA ASN A 272 2.95 -41.66 -13.84
C ASN A 272 2.15 -41.68 -15.14
N ASP A 273 2.35 -42.73 -15.96
CA ASP A 273 1.42 -43.27 -16.99
C ASP A 273 2.11 -44.22 -18.00
N GLU A 274 3.29 -44.78 -17.68
CA GLU A 274 3.85 -45.95 -18.41
C GLU A 274 3.61 -47.29 -17.70
N ILE A 275 2.60 -47.35 -16.81
CA ILE A 275 2.13 -48.59 -16.20
C ILE A 275 0.63 -48.77 -16.51
N GLN A 276 0.32 -48.98 -17.79
CA GLN A 276 -0.82 -49.82 -18.18
C GLN A 276 -0.39 -50.75 -19.31
N ASN A 277 0.02 -51.95 -18.89
CA ASN A 277 -0.19 -53.23 -19.57
C ASN A 277 0.18 -53.29 -21.07
N ASN A 278 1.46 -53.44 -21.39
CA ASN A 278 1.97 -54.78 -21.75
C ASN A 278 1.49 -55.88 -20.80
N ASN A 279 0.31 -56.43 -21.08
CA ASN A 279 -0.09 -57.77 -20.69
C ASN A 279 -1.17 -58.24 -21.67
N SER A 280 -0.75 -58.80 -22.81
CA SER A 280 -1.44 -59.85 -23.59
C SER A 280 -0.67 -60.09 -24.89
N ASN A 281 0.36 -60.93 -24.82
CA ASN A 281 0.82 -61.77 -25.92
C ASN A 281 1.51 -62.96 -25.28
N ASP A 282 0.73 -64.03 -25.06
CA ASP A 282 1.21 -65.41 -25.02
C ASP A 282 0.04 -66.34 -25.38
N HIS A 283 0.26 -67.11 -26.46
CA HIS A 283 -0.55 -68.15 -27.12
C HIS A 283 -1.68 -67.76 -28.10
#